data_AF-A0A8T5PLJ4-F1
#
_entry.id   AF-A0A8T5PLJ4-F1
#
_cell.length_a   1.000
_cell.length_b   1.000
_cell.length_c   1.000
_cell.angle_alpha   90.00
_cell.angle_beta   90.00
_cell.angle_gamma   90.00
#
_symmetry.space_group_name_H-M   'P 1'
#
loop_
_entity.id
_entity.type
_entity.pdbx_description
1 polymer ?
#
loop_
_entity_poly.entity_id
_entity_poly.type
_entity_poly.pdbx_seq_one_letter_code
_entity_poly.pdbx_strand_id
1 'polypeptide(L)'
;MRFFLVLGLTLVFLGVVISQYVQDETDGFNETLGLNQSNEENQSINQNYINLTLREYYFINQTFDFNFSSNYSIQFSILNYSMNYIAENITNSFVLDLLPGYYYLEVYIPELNYTNYTNFNVLLPEIEVYPKQIYVNENVSILIKDFVGKNYSIIIEPDGRIFNFLKVNESEIFHFSFENEGNYTIYINGIGYNLSVLKENEEKILNLSFEEKHFFVGKNISFTVNGSAYTDFNFSVFYEDVVFIQIMGSTDQEGFYNGFLYFELPGNYTAVFEYQNFKEEYYIKVDNIDEFQIYNLMENYEKNVSFLITGPALANFYLYFEKGNYTKFYYLKTDSFGNFYFEDVFEEGEYNIKLVYEDEIVLSSNFFVKDENTGKYKIIGNDIFYELNEDVFSDDVGIYIKGKNITLDCKGHSVKGVDYAIFVDNSENIELRNCVIENSDTGLIINRSEFVSIFGFVSNKNSNGVIAKYSKNIKVVDSDLSENEFYGLLFFSTENTDVLNSKVKTNINFEIIEKIKN
;
A
#
# COMPACT_ATOMS: atom_id res chain seq x y z
N MET A 1 49.36 -37.17 -12.54
CA MET A 1 49.53 -38.25 -13.52
C MET A 1 48.92 -39.54 -12.97
N ARG A 2 47.68 -39.83 -13.39
CA ARG A 2 46.97 -41.13 -13.53
C ARG A 2 45.49 -41.00 -13.15
N PHE A 3 44.68 -41.23 -14.18
CA PHE A 3 43.22 -41.34 -14.29
C PHE A 3 42.69 -42.70 -13.77
N PHE A 4 41.40 -42.72 -13.41
CA PHE A 4 40.34 -43.77 -13.53
C PHE A 4 39.23 -43.29 -12.57
N LEU A 5 38.01 -42.83 -12.90
CA LEU A 5 36.95 -43.05 -13.90
C LEU A 5 36.32 -44.46 -13.90
N VAL A 6 34.96 -44.47 -13.82
CA VAL A 6 33.97 -45.49 -14.30
C VAL A 6 33.59 -46.57 -13.26
N LEU A 7 32.33 -46.94 -12.92
CA LEU A 7 30.97 -46.81 -13.50
C LEU A 7 29.89 -47.18 -12.44
N GLY A 8 28.68 -46.60 -12.61
CA GLY A 8 27.35 -47.26 -12.50
C GLY A 8 26.82 -47.66 -11.11
N LEU A 9 25.52 -47.67 -10.82
CA LEU A 9 24.31 -47.53 -11.63
C LEU A 9 23.08 -47.32 -10.70
N THR A 10 22.03 -46.82 -11.34
CA THR A 10 20.71 -46.29 -10.96
C THR A 10 19.66 -47.30 -10.44
N LEU A 11 18.70 -46.83 -9.61
CA LEU A 11 17.23 -47.13 -9.57
C LEU A 11 16.63 -46.39 -8.34
N VAL A 12 15.80 -45.33 -8.41
CA VAL A 12 14.46 -45.01 -8.97
C VAL A 12 13.26 -45.65 -8.23
N PHE A 13 12.28 -44.78 -7.96
CA PHE A 13 10.90 -44.89 -7.42
C PHE A 13 10.74 -44.54 -5.92
N LEU A 14 9.75 -43.77 -5.45
CA LEU A 14 8.72 -42.89 -6.02
C LEU A 14 7.96 -42.32 -4.81
N GLY A 15 7.45 -41.09 -4.90
CA GLY A 15 6.36 -40.64 -4.03
C GLY A 15 6.59 -39.26 -3.46
N VAL A 16 6.20 -38.22 -4.20
CA VAL A 16 5.80 -36.96 -3.58
C VAL A 16 4.42 -36.59 -4.12
N VAL A 17 3.56 -36.35 -3.15
CA VAL A 17 2.14 -36.05 -3.20
C VAL A 17 1.94 -34.65 -3.79
N ILE A 18 0.94 -34.54 -4.65
CA ILE A 18 0.39 -33.28 -5.15
C ILE A 18 -0.33 -32.60 -3.98
N SER A 19 0.05 -31.36 -3.65
CA SER A 19 -0.85 -30.45 -2.94
C SER A 19 -0.96 -29.15 -3.74
N GLN A 20 -2.16 -28.94 -4.27
CA GLN A 20 -2.66 -27.64 -4.69
C GLN A 20 -2.64 -26.70 -3.48
N TYR A 21 -2.08 -25.51 -3.63
CA TYR A 21 -2.56 -24.32 -2.94
C TYR A 21 -2.40 -23.15 -3.91
N VAL A 22 -3.54 -22.78 -4.51
CA VAL A 22 -3.80 -21.45 -5.03
C VAL A 22 -4.53 -20.77 -3.88
N GLN A 23 -4.00 -19.67 -3.38
CA GLN A 23 -4.78 -18.70 -2.63
C GLN A 23 -4.34 -17.31 -3.07
N ASP A 24 -5.33 -16.57 -3.53
CA ASP A 24 -5.28 -15.19 -3.97
C ASP A 24 -4.86 -14.28 -2.81
N GLU A 25 -3.86 -13.43 -3.04
CA GLU A 25 -3.70 -12.16 -2.32
C GLU A 25 -4.05 -11.05 -3.32
N THR A 26 -5.31 -10.61 -3.27
CA THR A 26 -5.67 -9.27 -3.74
C THR A 26 -5.79 -8.41 -2.51
N ASP A 27 -4.86 -7.49 -2.30
CA ASP A 27 -4.96 -6.45 -1.28
C ASP A 27 -6.07 -5.47 -1.68
N GLY A 28 -7.30 -5.82 -1.30
CA GLY A 28 -8.47 -4.95 -1.36
C GLY A 28 -8.64 -4.21 -0.04
N PHE A 29 -8.72 -2.88 -0.11
CA PHE A 29 -8.97 -2.01 1.04
C PHE A 29 -10.38 -2.25 1.62
N ASN A 30 -10.49 -2.81 2.82
CA ASN A 30 -11.78 -3.04 3.49
C ASN A 30 -12.12 -1.88 4.43
N GLU A 31 -13.07 -1.01 4.05
CA GLU A 31 -13.71 -0.10 5.02
C GLU A 31 -14.79 -0.84 5.82
N THR A 32 -14.62 -0.88 7.14
CA THR A 32 -15.60 -1.42 8.10
C THR A 32 -16.34 -0.25 8.74
N LEU A 33 -17.62 -0.07 8.42
CA LEU A 33 -18.43 1.05 8.93
C LEU A 33 -19.29 0.60 10.13
N GLY A 34 -18.99 1.15 11.31
CA GLY A 34 -19.76 0.94 12.53
C GLY A 34 -20.95 1.91 12.63
N LEU A 35 -22.15 1.38 12.86
CA LEU A 35 -23.35 2.17 13.13
C LEU A 35 -23.37 2.64 14.59
N ASN A 36 -23.10 3.92 14.83
CA ASN A 36 -23.41 4.57 16.11
C ASN A 36 -24.75 5.32 16.01
N GLN A 37 -25.83 4.70 16.46
CA GLN A 37 -27.06 5.44 16.78
C GLN A 37 -27.00 5.92 18.22
N SER A 38 -27.03 7.24 18.42
CA SER A 38 -27.44 7.84 19.69
C SER A 38 -28.96 7.90 19.73
N ASN A 39 -29.61 7.05 20.51
CA ASN A 39 -30.73 7.42 21.38
C ASN A 39 -31.15 6.26 22.29
N GLU A 40 -31.50 6.64 23.51
CA GLU A 40 -31.89 5.83 24.66
C GLU A 40 -33.07 4.87 24.34
N GLU A 41 -32.83 3.56 24.41
CA GLU A 41 -33.51 2.62 25.31
C GLU A 41 -33.09 1.17 24.99
N ASN A 42 -32.76 0.43 26.05
CA ASN A 42 -32.24 -0.94 26.04
C ASN A 42 -33.10 -1.93 25.23
N GLN A 43 -32.64 -2.29 24.03
CA GLN A 43 -32.75 -3.65 23.50
C GLN A 43 -31.45 -3.99 22.75
N SER A 44 -30.90 -5.18 23.02
CA SER A 44 -29.72 -5.71 22.37
C SER A 44 -29.96 -5.92 20.88
N ILE A 45 -29.65 -4.91 20.07
CA ILE A 45 -29.60 -5.03 18.61
C ILE A 45 -28.25 -5.65 18.27
N ASN A 46 -28.25 -6.86 17.72
CA ASN A 46 -27.08 -7.41 17.03
C ASN A 46 -26.59 -6.36 16.03
N GLN A 47 -25.39 -5.81 16.24
CA GLN A 47 -24.80 -4.84 15.33
C GLN A 47 -24.54 -5.53 13.99
N ASN A 48 -25.43 -5.28 13.02
CA ASN A 48 -25.19 -5.65 11.63
C ASN A 48 -24.20 -4.62 11.07
N TYR A 49 -22.95 -5.03 10.88
CA TYR A 49 -21.96 -4.23 10.18
C TYR A 49 -22.25 -4.27 8.68
N ILE A 50 -22.04 -3.15 8.01
CA ILE A 50 -22.09 -3.07 6.56
C ILE A 50 -20.68 -2.71 6.12
N ASN A 51 -19.98 -3.69 5.55
CA ASN A 51 -18.66 -3.48 4.98
C ASN A 51 -18.82 -3.08 3.52
N LEU A 52 -18.45 -1.84 3.24
CA LEU A 52 -18.49 -1.28 1.90
C LEU A 52 -17.03 -1.13 1.44
N THR A 53 -16.50 -2.16 0.80
CA THR A 53 -15.15 -2.14 0.25
C THR A 53 -15.18 -1.39 -1.07
N LEU A 54 -14.79 -0.11 -1.07
CA LEU A 54 -14.57 0.66 -2.29
C LEU A 54 -13.07 0.76 -2.59
N ARG A 55 -12.68 0.60 -3.86
CA ARG A 55 -11.33 0.92 -4.33
C ARG A 55 -11.27 2.40 -4.69
N GLU A 56 -10.16 3.07 -4.41
CA GLU A 56 -10.00 4.52 -4.70
C GLU A 56 -10.17 4.86 -6.20
N TYR A 57 -9.90 3.90 -7.07
CA TYR A 57 -10.01 4.05 -8.52
C TYR A 57 -10.90 2.97 -9.12
N TYR A 58 -11.85 3.42 -9.94
CA TYR A 58 -12.68 2.54 -10.75
C TYR A 58 -12.36 2.70 -12.24
N PHE A 59 -12.56 1.66 -13.02
CA PHE A 59 -12.42 1.73 -14.49
C PHE A 59 -13.80 1.59 -15.13
N ILE A 60 -13.96 2.10 -16.36
CA ILE A 60 -15.19 1.99 -17.16
C ILE A 60 -15.69 0.54 -17.23
N ASN A 61 -16.85 0.22 -16.64
CA ASN A 61 -17.47 -1.12 -16.56
C ASN A 61 -16.95 -2.02 -15.41
N GLN A 62 -16.72 -1.48 -14.21
CA GLN A 62 -16.37 -2.31 -13.04
C GLN A 62 -17.63 -2.81 -12.31
N THR A 63 -17.54 -4.03 -11.80
CA THR A 63 -18.50 -4.55 -10.82
C THR A 63 -18.23 -3.87 -9.49
N PHE A 64 -19.25 -3.27 -8.91
CA PHE A 64 -19.21 -2.85 -7.52
C PHE A 64 -19.77 -4.00 -6.70
N ASP A 65 -18.87 -4.72 -6.03
CA ASP A 65 -19.23 -5.80 -5.12
C ASP A 65 -19.42 -5.21 -3.72
N PHE A 66 -20.58 -5.49 -3.13
CA PHE A 66 -20.91 -5.00 -1.80
C PHE A 66 -21.28 -6.17 -0.91
N ASN A 67 -20.53 -6.41 0.15
CA ASN A 67 -20.82 -7.52 1.03
C ASN A 67 -21.71 -7.07 2.18
N PHE A 68 -23.02 -7.15 1.99
CA PHE A 68 -23.99 -6.85 3.02
C PHE A 68 -24.32 -8.11 3.84
N SER A 69 -24.02 -8.09 5.13
CA SER A 69 -24.34 -9.22 6.03
C SER A 69 -25.81 -9.31 6.43
N SER A 70 -26.68 -8.49 5.85
CA SER A 70 -28.06 -8.27 6.32
C SER A 70 -29.05 -8.07 5.17
N ASN A 71 -30.32 -8.40 5.42
CA ASN A 71 -31.42 -8.35 4.43
C ASN A 71 -32.01 -6.94 4.24
N TYR A 72 -31.24 -5.87 4.38
CA TYR A 72 -31.77 -4.51 4.21
C TYR A 72 -31.97 -4.16 2.73
N SER A 73 -33.00 -3.36 2.42
CA SER A 73 -33.06 -2.70 1.12
C SER A 73 -32.04 -1.56 1.11
N ILE A 74 -31.18 -1.54 0.10
CA ILE A 74 -30.17 -0.49 -0.04
C ILE A 74 -30.44 0.26 -1.34
N GLN A 75 -30.46 1.58 -1.22
CA GLN A 75 -30.56 2.51 -2.33
C GLN A 75 -29.19 3.13 -2.56
N PHE A 76 -28.74 3.09 -3.80
CA PHE A 76 -27.50 3.73 -4.23
C PHE A 76 -27.84 4.86 -5.19
N SER A 77 -27.18 6.00 -5.01
CA SER A 77 -27.26 7.16 -5.89
C SER A 77 -25.83 7.54 -6.27
N ILE A 78 -25.47 7.32 -7.53
CA ILE A 78 -24.17 7.74 -8.08
C ILE A 78 -24.37 9.01 -8.87
N LEU A 79 -23.74 10.08 -8.39
CA LEU A 79 -23.85 11.41 -8.95
C LEU A 79 -22.52 11.81 -9.60
N ASN A 80 -22.61 12.22 -10.86
CA ASN A 80 -21.60 13.05 -11.53
C ASN A 80 -22.32 14.32 -12.01
N TYR A 81 -21.58 15.38 -12.30
CA TYR A 81 -22.10 16.68 -12.78
C TYR A 81 -23.14 16.60 -13.91
N SER A 82 -23.17 15.50 -14.67
CA SER A 82 -24.08 15.30 -15.80
C SER A 82 -25.02 14.10 -15.70
N MET A 83 -24.84 13.20 -14.72
CA MET A 83 -25.55 11.91 -14.67
C MET A 83 -25.88 11.51 -13.24
N ASN A 84 -27.07 10.93 -13.05
CA ASN A 84 -27.50 10.32 -11.78
C ASN A 84 -27.92 8.87 -12.04
N TYR A 85 -27.26 7.93 -11.38
CA TYR A 85 -27.60 6.51 -11.43
C TYR A 85 -28.22 6.11 -10.10
N ILE A 86 -29.48 5.67 -10.13
CA ILE A 86 -30.19 5.20 -8.95
C ILE A 86 -30.39 3.70 -9.08
N ALA A 87 -29.98 2.95 -8.07
CA ALA A 87 -30.23 1.52 -7.97
C ALA A 87 -30.87 1.19 -6.62
N GLU A 88 -31.97 0.45 -6.65
CA GLU A 88 -32.79 0.14 -5.47
C GLU A 88 -32.86 -1.37 -5.24
N ASN A 89 -33.01 -1.79 -3.98
CA ASN A 89 -33.17 -3.20 -3.58
C ASN A 89 -32.00 -4.10 -3.98
N ILE A 90 -30.78 -3.59 -3.87
CA ILE A 90 -29.57 -4.34 -4.18
C ILE A 90 -29.23 -5.24 -2.99
N THR A 91 -29.06 -6.54 -3.26
CA THR A 91 -28.81 -7.53 -2.21
C THR A 91 -27.36 -7.96 -2.10
N ASN A 92 -26.60 -8.06 -3.21
CA ASN A 92 -25.24 -8.62 -3.21
C ASN A 92 -24.21 -7.85 -4.06
N SER A 93 -24.54 -7.40 -5.27
CA SER A 93 -23.64 -6.62 -6.12
C SER A 93 -24.37 -6.03 -7.31
N PHE A 94 -23.78 -5.03 -7.96
CA PHE A 94 -24.24 -4.53 -9.24
C PHE A 94 -23.06 -4.05 -10.11
N VAL A 95 -23.26 -4.04 -11.42
CA VAL A 95 -22.25 -3.57 -12.39
C VAL A 95 -22.70 -2.23 -12.94
N LEU A 96 -21.81 -1.23 -12.94
CA LEU A 96 -22.06 0.04 -13.61
C LEU A 96 -20.96 0.36 -14.62
N ASP A 97 -21.43 0.74 -15.81
CA ASP A 97 -20.61 1.24 -16.91
C ASP A 97 -20.50 2.77 -16.78
N LEU A 98 -19.61 3.21 -15.89
CA LEU A 98 -19.34 4.63 -15.68
C LEU A 98 -18.31 5.12 -16.72
N LEU A 99 -18.51 6.34 -17.24
CA LEU A 99 -17.49 7.02 -18.04
C LEU A 99 -16.35 7.50 -17.13
N PRO A 100 -15.17 7.84 -17.67
CA PRO A 100 -14.12 8.46 -16.88
C PRO A 100 -14.58 9.78 -16.27
N GLY A 101 -14.23 10.00 -15.00
CA GLY A 101 -14.57 11.22 -14.28
C GLY A 101 -14.78 11.00 -12.79
N TYR A 102 -15.07 12.09 -12.09
CA TYR A 102 -15.27 12.10 -10.64
C TYR A 102 -16.74 11.82 -10.29
N TYR A 103 -16.95 10.94 -9.31
CA TYR A 103 -18.26 10.47 -8.89
C TYR A 103 -18.44 10.59 -7.38
N TYR A 104 -19.69 10.81 -6.97
CA TYR A 104 -20.14 10.72 -5.59
C TYR A 104 -21.08 9.53 -5.47
N LEU A 105 -20.78 8.58 -4.59
CA LEU A 105 -21.64 7.48 -4.20
C LEU A 105 -22.38 7.87 -2.92
N GLU A 106 -23.69 7.94 -3.00
CA GLU A 106 -24.59 8.02 -1.87
C GLU A 106 -25.21 6.63 -1.63
N VAL A 107 -25.07 6.10 -0.42
CA VAL A 107 -25.66 4.83 0.02
C VAL A 107 -26.71 5.13 1.08
N TYR A 108 -27.97 4.83 0.80
CA TYR A 108 -29.08 5.04 1.71
C TYR A 108 -29.75 3.72 2.10
N ILE A 109 -29.97 3.54 3.40
CA ILE A 109 -30.60 2.35 3.99
C ILE A 109 -31.89 2.81 4.69
N PRO A 110 -33.05 2.68 4.02
CA PRO A 110 -34.32 3.21 4.52
C PRO A 110 -34.71 2.67 5.89
N GLU A 111 -34.48 1.38 6.15
CA GLU A 111 -34.87 0.71 7.40
C GLU A 111 -34.09 1.23 8.60
N LEU A 112 -32.89 1.76 8.38
CA LEU A 112 -32.03 2.34 9.42
C LEU A 112 -32.04 3.87 9.43
N ASN A 113 -32.68 4.49 8.44
CA ASN A 113 -32.59 5.93 8.16
C ASN A 113 -31.13 6.41 8.13
N TYR A 114 -30.28 5.65 7.45
CA TYR A 114 -28.83 5.87 7.38
C TYR A 114 -28.40 6.24 5.97
N THR A 115 -27.60 7.30 5.83
CA THR A 115 -27.01 7.73 4.56
C THR A 115 -25.49 7.86 4.71
N ASN A 116 -24.74 7.31 3.76
CA ASN A 116 -23.29 7.51 3.64
C ASN A 116 -22.96 8.14 2.28
N TYR A 117 -21.92 8.97 2.25
CA TYR A 117 -21.38 9.60 1.05
C TYR A 117 -19.90 9.25 0.92
N THR A 118 -19.53 8.63 -0.20
CA THR A 118 -18.14 8.40 -0.59
C THR A 118 -17.91 9.03 -1.95
N ASN A 119 -16.70 9.49 -2.24
CA ASN A 119 -16.32 9.93 -3.56
C ASN A 119 -15.30 8.96 -4.17
N PHE A 120 -15.25 8.88 -5.49
CA PHE A 120 -14.27 8.06 -6.20
C PHE A 120 -14.04 8.61 -7.60
N ASN A 121 -12.90 8.27 -8.18
CA ASN A 121 -12.55 8.69 -9.54
C ASN A 121 -12.52 7.49 -10.49
N VAL A 122 -13.13 7.65 -11.65
CA VAL A 122 -13.05 6.66 -12.73
C VAL A 122 -11.98 7.12 -13.71
N LEU A 123 -10.87 6.40 -13.81
CA LEU A 123 -9.77 6.73 -14.71
C LEU A 123 -9.85 5.94 -16.01
N LEU A 124 -9.30 6.50 -17.09
CA LEU A 124 -8.92 5.71 -18.25
C LEU A 124 -7.64 4.96 -17.91
N PRO A 125 -7.50 3.69 -18.35
CA PRO A 125 -6.18 3.05 -18.30
C PRO A 125 -5.17 3.89 -19.07
N GLU A 126 -3.99 4.03 -18.49
CA GLU A 126 -2.85 4.56 -19.23
C GLU A 126 -2.34 3.45 -20.15
N ILE A 127 -2.43 3.71 -21.45
CA ILE A 127 -2.05 2.77 -22.49
C ILE A 127 -0.96 3.42 -23.33
N GLU A 128 0.18 2.77 -23.38
CA GLU A 128 1.31 3.18 -24.19
C GLU A 128 1.63 2.10 -25.22
N VAL A 129 1.69 2.50 -26.49
CA VAL A 129 2.15 1.65 -27.58
C VAL A 129 3.52 2.15 -28.01
N TYR A 130 4.55 1.34 -27.80
CA TYR A 130 5.92 1.69 -28.16
C TYR A 130 6.70 0.51 -28.77
N PRO A 131 7.58 0.79 -29.74
CA PRO A 131 7.75 2.08 -30.42
C PRO A 131 6.63 2.31 -31.46
N LYS A 132 6.37 3.59 -31.82
CA LYS A 132 5.35 3.96 -32.84
C LYS A 132 5.75 3.61 -34.28
N GLN A 133 6.98 3.17 -34.47
CA GLN A 133 7.55 2.73 -35.73
C GLN A 133 8.49 1.55 -35.45
N ILE A 134 8.29 0.44 -36.16
CA ILE A 134 9.10 -0.79 -36.06
C ILE A 134 9.46 -1.29 -37.46
N TYR A 135 10.28 -2.33 -37.53
CA TYR A 135 10.54 -3.08 -38.75
C TYR A 135 9.81 -4.43 -38.73
N VAL A 136 9.65 -5.03 -39.90
CA VAL A 136 9.16 -6.41 -40.04
C VAL A 136 9.96 -7.32 -39.12
N ASN A 137 9.24 -8.20 -38.40
CA ASN A 137 9.71 -9.13 -37.38
C ASN A 137 10.18 -8.54 -36.04
N GLU A 138 10.13 -7.22 -35.84
CA GLU A 138 10.37 -6.63 -34.52
C GLU A 138 9.17 -6.71 -33.60
N ASN A 139 9.44 -6.70 -32.29
CA ASN A 139 8.40 -6.66 -31.28
C ASN A 139 7.93 -5.21 -31.06
N VAL A 140 6.62 -5.03 -31.07
CA VAL A 140 5.94 -3.88 -30.47
C VAL A 140 5.55 -4.27 -29.06
N SER A 141 5.79 -3.36 -28.13
CA SER A 141 5.31 -3.44 -26.76
C SER A 141 4.06 -2.58 -26.58
N ILE A 142 3.02 -3.17 -26.00
CA ILE A 142 1.89 -2.42 -25.45
C ILE A 142 1.99 -2.54 -23.94
N LEU A 143 2.23 -1.42 -23.27
CA LEU A 143 2.14 -1.31 -21.83
C LEU A 143 0.75 -0.81 -21.46
N ILE A 144 0.07 -1.55 -20.60
CA ILE A 144 -1.21 -1.16 -20.02
C ILE A 144 -0.96 -1.02 -18.52
N LYS A 145 -0.99 0.21 -18.00
CA LYS A 145 -0.80 0.48 -16.57
C LYS A 145 -2.15 0.56 -15.84
N ASP A 146 -2.10 0.18 -14.57
CA ASP A 146 -3.16 0.26 -13.57
C ASP A 146 -4.45 -0.49 -13.91
N PHE A 147 -4.44 -1.40 -14.89
CA PHE A 147 -5.68 -1.98 -15.43
C PHE A 147 -6.06 -3.31 -14.80
N VAL A 148 -6.56 -3.28 -13.56
CA VAL A 148 -6.89 -4.51 -12.82
C VAL A 148 -8.25 -5.11 -13.21
N GLY A 149 -8.23 -6.39 -13.59
CA GLY A 149 -9.40 -7.27 -13.49
C GLY A 149 -10.40 -7.21 -14.65
N LYS A 150 -10.02 -6.65 -15.81
CA LYS A 150 -10.90 -6.57 -16.98
C LYS A 150 -10.41 -7.33 -18.19
N ASN A 151 -11.38 -7.75 -18.99
CA ASN A 151 -11.10 -8.23 -20.33
C ASN A 151 -10.90 -7.03 -21.23
N TYR A 152 -9.93 -7.11 -22.13
CA TYR A 152 -9.80 -6.15 -23.21
C TYR A 152 -9.46 -6.88 -24.50
N SER A 153 -9.73 -6.18 -25.60
CA SER A 153 -9.45 -6.65 -26.95
C SER A 153 -8.42 -5.72 -27.58
N ILE A 154 -7.35 -6.32 -28.08
CA ILE A 154 -6.39 -5.65 -28.97
C ILE A 154 -6.73 -6.08 -30.39
N ILE A 155 -7.16 -5.13 -31.21
CA ILE A 155 -7.47 -5.35 -32.63
C ILE A 155 -6.41 -4.64 -33.45
N ILE A 156 -5.74 -5.35 -34.34
CA ILE A 156 -4.69 -4.79 -35.19
C ILE A 156 -5.21 -4.73 -36.63
N GLU A 157 -5.44 -3.52 -37.15
CA GLU A 157 -5.82 -3.29 -38.54
C GLU A 157 -4.60 -2.84 -39.37
N PRO A 158 -4.51 -3.19 -40.67
CA PRO A 158 -5.46 -3.99 -41.46
C PRO A 158 -5.27 -5.52 -41.29
N ASP A 159 -4.35 -5.95 -40.44
CA ASP A 159 -3.97 -7.36 -40.26
C ASP A 159 -5.15 -8.26 -39.84
N GLY A 160 -6.15 -7.68 -39.17
CA GLY A 160 -7.32 -8.39 -38.66
C GLY A 160 -7.01 -9.30 -37.46
N ARG A 161 -5.80 -9.21 -36.88
CA ARG A 161 -5.45 -9.96 -35.66
C ARG A 161 -6.24 -9.40 -34.48
N ILE A 162 -6.87 -10.30 -33.72
CA ILE A 162 -7.63 -9.98 -32.52
C ILE A 162 -7.03 -10.79 -31.38
N PHE A 163 -6.57 -10.09 -30.34
CA PHE A 163 -6.13 -10.70 -29.09
C PHE A 163 -7.13 -10.35 -28.00
N ASN A 164 -7.72 -11.36 -27.38
CA ASN A 164 -8.63 -11.19 -26.27
C ASN A 164 -7.94 -11.67 -25.01
N PHE A 165 -7.78 -10.78 -24.05
CA PHE A 165 -7.16 -11.09 -22.78
C PHE A 165 -8.24 -11.18 -21.71
N LEU A 166 -8.12 -12.16 -20.83
CA LEU A 166 -9.02 -12.35 -19.70
C LEU A 166 -8.26 -11.91 -18.44
N LYS A 167 -8.76 -10.87 -17.77
CA LYS A 167 -8.29 -10.40 -16.45
C LYS A 167 -6.77 -10.22 -16.35
N VAL A 168 -6.34 -9.00 -16.59
CA VAL A 168 -4.93 -8.60 -16.52
C VAL A 168 -4.63 -7.96 -15.18
N ASN A 169 -3.43 -8.22 -14.66
CA ASN A 169 -2.95 -7.68 -13.39
C ASN A 169 -2.39 -6.26 -13.58
N GLU A 170 -2.06 -5.59 -12.47
CA GLU A 170 -1.76 -4.15 -12.31
C GLU A 170 -0.93 -3.49 -13.42
N SER A 171 0.00 -4.21 -14.06
CA SER A 171 0.64 -3.76 -15.29
C SER A 171 1.09 -4.95 -16.13
N GLU A 172 0.73 -4.98 -17.41
CA GLU A 172 1.21 -6.02 -18.34
C GLU A 172 1.79 -5.39 -19.61
N ILE A 173 2.81 -6.09 -20.15
CA ILE A 173 3.49 -5.75 -21.39
C ILE A 173 3.20 -6.84 -22.42
N PHE A 174 2.57 -6.47 -23.53
CA PHE A 174 2.31 -7.38 -24.65
C PHE A 174 3.33 -7.18 -25.75
N HIS A 175 3.99 -8.26 -26.15
CA HIS A 175 4.91 -8.26 -27.28
C HIS A 175 4.28 -8.95 -28.49
N PHE A 176 4.28 -8.29 -29.64
CA PHE A 176 3.86 -8.87 -30.91
C PHE A 176 4.71 -8.33 -32.05
N SER A 177 4.92 -9.16 -33.08
CA SER A 177 5.65 -8.78 -34.27
C SER A 177 4.77 -8.77 -35.51
N PHE A 178 5.27 -8.17 -36.58
CA PHE A 178 4.58 -8.01 -37.86
C PHE A 178 5.39 -8.60 -38.99
N GLU A 179 4.78 -9.46 -39.81
CA GLU A 179 5.47 -10.11 -40.93
C GLU A 179 5.51 -9.23 -42.20
N ASN A 180 4.72 -8.16 -42.25
CA ASN A 180 4.58 -7.30 -43.43
C ASN A 180 4.76 -5.83 -43.07
N GLU A 181 5.31 -5.05 -44.01
CA GLU A 181 5.39 -3.60 -43.92
C GLU A 181 4.01 -2.95 -44.12
N GLY A 182 3.78 -1.78 -43.54
CA GLY A 182 2.54 -1.04 -43.67
C GLY A 182 2.24 -0.11 -42.50
N ASN A 183 1.18 0.68 -42.63
CA ASN A 183 0.63 1.43 -41.51
C ASN A 183 -0.46 0.60 -40.86
N TYR A 184 -0.34 0.42 -39.56
CA TYR A 184 -1.24 -0.34 -38.72
C TYR A 184 -1.93 0.59 -37.72
N THR A 185 -3.14 0.23 -37.33
CA THR A 185 -3.84 0.84 -36.21
C THR A 185 -4.11 -0.25 -35.19
N ILE A 186 -3.54 -0.09 -33.99
CA ILE A 186 -3.80 -0.95 -32.84
C ILE A 186 -4.96 -0.33 -32.08
N TYR A 187 -6.10 -0.99 -32.06
CA TYR A 187 -7.25 -0.58 -31.24
C TYR A 187 -7.23 -1.33 -29.93
N ILE A 188 -7.22 -0.61 -28.82
CA ILE A 188 -7.33 -1.17 -27.47
C ILE A 188 -8.61 -0.62 -26.88
N ASN A 189 -9.61 -1.49 -26.70
CA ASN A 189 -10.98 -1.10 -26.30
C ASN A 189 -11.57 0.03 -27.17
N GLY A 190 -11.27 0.01 -28.48
CA GLY A 190 -11.76 0.99 -29.45
C GLY A 190 -10.93 2.28 -29.56
N ILE A 191 -9.94 2.50 -28.70
CA ILE A 191 -8.99 3.61 -28.83
C ILE A 191 -7.88 3.20 -29.79
N GLY A 192 -7.72 3.93 -30.89
CA GLY A 192 -6.76 3.62 -31.96
C GLY A 192 -5.39 4.27 -31.77
N TYR A 193 -4.33 3.47 -31.88
CA TYR A 193 -2.93 3.87 -31.83
C TYR A 193 -2.25 3.54 -33.17
N ASN A 194 -1.72 4.56 -33.83
CA ASN A 194 -1.06 4.38 -35.13
C ASN A 194 0.36 3.81 -34.94
N LEU A 195 0.69 2.81 -35.75
CA LEU A 195 1.97 2.14 -35.81
C LEU A 195 2.44 2.04 -37.26
N SER A 196 3.71 2.35 -37.56
CA SER A 196 4.27 2.12 -38.89
C SER A 196 5.28 0.97 -38.87
N VAL A 197 5.09 -0.04 -39.72
CA VAL A 197 6.00 -1.19 -39.88
C VAL A 197 6.77 -1.01 -41.19
N LEU A 198 8.09 -0.92 -41.09
CA LEU A 198 9.01 -0.73 -42.20
C LEU A 198 9.66 -2.04 -42.63
N LYS A 199 10.24 -2.05 -43.84
CA LYS A 199 10.91 -3.23 -44.40
C LYS A 199 12.23 -3.52 -43.70
N GLU A 200 12.51 -4.79 -43.40
CA GLU A 200 13.76 -5.28 -42.74
C GLU A 200 15.09 -4.81 -43.38
N ASN A 201 15.06 -4.34 -44.63
CA ASN A 201 16.25 -3.85 -45.36
C ASN A 201 16.36 -2.32 -45.45
N GLU A 202 15.43 -1.56 -44.86
CA GLU A 202 15.64 -0.14 -44.66
C GLU A 202 16.51 0.02 -43.41
N GLU A 203 17.63 0.75 -43.49
CA GLU A 203 18.47 1.03 -42.33
C GLU A 203 17.59 1.58 -41.20
N LYS A 204 17.66 0.95 -40.02
CA LYS A 204 16.98 1.49 -38.84
C LYS A 204 17.51 2.88 -38.54
N ILE A 205 16.69 3.88 -38.84
CA ILE A 205 16.96 5.24 -38.41
C ILE A 205 16.78 5.22 -36.90
N LEU A 206 17.88 5.42 -36.17
CA LEU A 206 17.83 5.57 -34.73
C LEU A 206 16.90 6.74 -34.38
N ASN A 207 15.95 6.50 -33.51
CA ASN A 207 14.98 7.50 -33.05
C ASN A 207 15.13 7.67 -31.54
N LEU A 208 15.24 8.93 -31.10
CA LEU A 208 15.25 9.30 -29.69
C LEU A 208 13.86 9.79 -29.28
N SER A 209 13.29 9.18 -28.25
CA SER A 209 12.03 9.60 -27.64
C SER A 209 12.22 9.95 -26.17
N PHE A 210 11.52 10.99 -25.73
CA PHE A 210 11.39 11.40 -24.33
C PHE A 210 9.95 11.15 -23.86
N GLU A 211 9.78 10.81 -22.58
CA GLU A 211 8.47 10.60 -21.95
C GLU A 211 7.62 11.89 -21.95
N GLU A 212 8.24 13.03 -21.66
CA GLU A 212 7.62 14.36 -21.70
C GLU A 212 8.48 15.34 -22.52
N LYS A 213 7.99 16.55 -22.81
CA LYS A 213 8.77 17.61 -23.50
C LYS A 213 8.99 18.86 -22.66
N HIS A 214 8.39 18.89 -21.48
CA HIS A 214 8.42 20.00 -20.54
C HIS A 214 8.71 19.44 -19.17
N PHE A 215 9.76 19.93 -18.53
CA PHE A 215 10.31 19.29 -17.33
C PHE A 215 10.58 20.30 -16.23
N PHE A 216 10.70 19.80 -15.00
CA PHE A 216 11.08 20.59 -13.85
C PHE A 216 12.47 20.19 -13.36
N VAL A 217 13.19 21.15 -12.77
CA VAL A 217 14.47 20.89 -12.09
C VAL A 217 14.31 19.75 -11.08
N GLY A 218 15.29 18.85 -11.03
CA GLY A 218 15.29 17.73 -10.08
C GLY A 218 14.44 16.51 -10.46
N LYS A 219 13.66 16.55 -11.55
CA LYS A 219 12.93 15.38 -12.07
C LYS A 219 13.89 14.48 -12.87
N ASN A 220 13.88 13.16 -12.59
CA ASN A 220 14.52 12.18 -13.45
C ASN A 220 13.69 12.02 -14.74
N ILE A 221 14.34 12.17 -15.88
CA ILE A 221 13.68 12.13 -17.18
C ILE A 221 14.15 10.89 -17.89
N SER A 222 13.24 9.97 -18.15
CA SER A 222 13.53 8.81 -18.97
C SER A 222 13.64 9.23 -20.44
N PHE A 223 14.60 8.63 -21.14
CA PHE A 223 14.67 8.68 -22.59
C PHE A 223 14.96 7.28 -23.13
N THR A 224 14.42 7.02 -24.32
CA THR A 224 14.62 5.76 -25.02
C THR A 224 15.17 6.03 -26.41
N VAL A 225 16.25 5.35 -26.74
CA VAL A 225 16.80 5.28 -28.09
C VAL A 225 16.36 3.95 -28.71
N ASN A 226 15.65 4.03 -29.83
CA ASN A 226 15.15 2.89 -30.58
C ASN A 226 15.90 2.79 -31.91
N GLY A 227 16.52 1.64 -32.23
CA GLY A 227 17.23 1.45 -33.48
C GLY A 227 17.62 0.00 -33.76
N SER A 228 18.62 -0.20 -34.62
CA SER A 228 19.16 -1.54 -34.91
C SER A 228 19.82 -2.14 -33.69
N ALA A 229 19.90 -3.46 -33.59
CA ALA A 229 20.64 -4.10 -32.50
C ALA A 229 22.12 -3.68 -32.53
N TYR A 230 22.73 -3.41 -31.37
CA TYR A 230 24.14 -3.04 -31.25
C TYR A 230 24.55 -1.80 -32.06
N THR A 231 23.66 -0.82 -32.11
CA THR A 231 23.89 0.42 -32.85
C THR A 231 24.46 1.48 -31.92
N ASP A 232 25.71 1.85 -32.17
CA ASP A 232 26.40 2.91 -31.43
C ASP A 232 25.76 4.27 -31.69
N PHE A 233 25.62 5.12 -30.67
CA PHE A 233 25.12 6.48 -30.80
C PHE A 233 25.88 7.43 -29.87
N ASN A 234 25.83 8.73 -30.20
CA ASN A 234 26.30 9.82 -29.35
C ASN A 234 25.11 10.71 -28.99
N PHE A 235 24.82 10.85 -27.71
CA PHE A 235 23.77 11.72 -27.22
C PHE A 235 24.38 12.78 -26.31
N SER A 236 24.25 14.04 -26.69
CA SER A 236 24.83 15.17 -25.96
C SER A 236 23.74 16.15 -25.58
N VAL A 237 23.73 16.64 -24.35
CA VAL A 237 22.80 17.67 -23.89
C VAL A 237 23.60 18.92 -23.59
N PHE A 238 23.19 20.05 -24.15
CA PHE A 238 23.85 21.34 -24.03
C PHE A 238 23.03 22.29 -23.18
N TYR A 239 23.69 23.09 -22.33
CA TYR A 239 23.13 24.23 -21.60
C TYR A 239 23.98 25.45 -21.92
N GLU A 240 23.38 26.49 -22.49
CA GLU A 240 24.10 27.71 -22.92
C GLU A 240 25.38 27.39 -23.74
N ASP A 241 25.24 26.51 -24.74
CA ASP A 241 26.34 26.03 -25.62
C ASP A 241 27.45 25.22 -24.93
N VAL A 242 27.32 24.93 -23.63
CA VAL A 242 28.24 24.06 -22.88
C VAL A 242 27.66 22.65 -22.85
N VAL A 243 28.48 21.64 -23.18
CA VAL A 243 28.10 20.22 -23.01
C VAL A 243 27.85 19.96 -21.53
N PHE A 244 26.59 19.73 -21.19
CA PHE A 244 26.13 19.43 -19.83
C PHE A 244 26.22 17.92 -19.57
N ILE A 245 25.70 17.11 -20.50
CA ILE A 245 25.75 15.63 -20.44
C ILE A 245 26.23 15.11 -21.78
N GLN A 246 27.06 14.06 -21.76
CA GLN A 246 27.42 13.31 -22.96
C GLN A 246 27.36 11.81 -22.67
N ILE A 247 26.60 11.09 -23.49
CA ILE A 247 26.38 9.65 -23.42
C ILE A 247 26.81 9.07 -24.75
N MET A 248 27.84 8.24 -24.72
CA MET A 248 28.19 7.35 -25.83
C MET A 248 27.68 5.96 -25.45
N GLY A 249 26.69 5.48 -26.20
CA GLY A 249 26.02 4.22 -25.90
C GLY A 249 25.86 3.37 -27.15
N SER A 250 25.38 2.15 -26.94
CA SER A 250 24.92 1.27 -28.01
C SER A 250 23.56 0.72 -27.62
N THR A 251 22.64 0.61 -28.58
CA THR A 251 21.41 -0.17 -28.36
C THR A 251 21.75 -1.63 -28.05
N ASP A 252 20.89 -2.30 -27.30
CA ASP A 252 21.03 -3.71 -26.93
C ASP A 252 20.71 -4.66 -28.10
N GLN A 253 20.59 -5.96 -27.80
CA GLN A 253 20.28 -6.99 -28.80
C GLN A 253 18.87 -6.85 -29.40
N GLU A 254 17.96 -6.16 -28.71
CA GLU A 254 16.59 -5.91 -29.15
C GLU A 254 16.46 -4.56 -29.88
N GLY A 255 17.51 -3.73 -29.81
CA GLY A 255 17.55 -2.43 -30.47
C GLY A 255 17.16 -1.26 -29.57
N PHE A 256 17.20 -1.45 -28.25
CA PHE A 256 16.82 -0.44 -27.27
C PHE A 256 18.02 0.06 -26.46
N TYR A 257 17.98 1.33 -26.08
CA TYR A 257 18.78 1.86 -24.98
C TYR A 257 17.88 2.78 -24.14
N ASN A 258 17.81 2.52 -22.84
CA ASN A 258 17.09 3.36 -21.89
C ASN A 258 18.10 4.10 -21.02
N GLY A 259 17.89 5.40 -20.87
CA GLY A 259 18.71 6.24 -20.01
C GLY A 259 17.86 7.22 -19.22
N PHE A 260 18.51 7.87 -18.26
CA PHE A 260 17.89 8.92 -17.45
C PHE A 260 18.71 10.20 -17.56
N LEU A 261 18.02 11.33 -17.67
CA LEU A 261 18.59 12.67 -17.54
C LEU A 261 18.14 13.29 -16.23
N TYR A 262 19.03 14.07 -15.63
CA TYR A 262 18.76 14.83 -14.42
C TYR A 262 19.25 16.25 -14.64
N PHE A 263 18.36 17.23 -14.48
CA PHE A 263 18.66 18.64 -14.67
C PHE A 263 18.66 19.38 -13.35
N GLU A 264 19.78 20.01 -13.02
CA GLU A 264 19.99 20.77 -11.78
C GLU A 264 19.64 22.25 -11.91
N LEU A 265 19.53 22.77 -13.13
CA LEU A 265 19.31 24.18 -13.41
C LEU A 265 18.08 24.36 -14.31
N PRO A 266 17.29 25.43 -14.10
CA PRO A 266 16.27 25.81 -15.05
C PRO A 266 16.91 26.40 -16.31
N GLY A 267 16.22 26.26 -17.44
CA GLY A 267 16.55 26.92 -18.68
C GLY A 267 16.22 26.10 -19.92
N ASN A 268 16.76 26.55 -21.05
CA ASN A 268 16.60 25.86 -22.32
C ASN A 268 17.85 25.01 -22.58
N TYR A 269 17.63 23.73 -22.75
CA TYR A 269 18.63 22.75 -23.10
C TYR A 269 18.45 22.31 -24.55
N THR A 270 19.57 22.04 -25.22
CA THR A 270 19.56 21.45 -26.56
C THR A 270 20.11 20.04 -26.46
N ALA A 271 19.26 19.04 -26.66
CA ALA A 271 19.65 17.65 -26.78
C ALA A 271 20.01 17.36 -28.25
N VAL A 272 21.23 16.93 -28.49
CA VAL A 272 21.76 16.57 -29.79
C VAL A 272 21.96 15.06 -29.82
N PHE A 273 21.28 14.40 -30.73
CA PHE A 273 21.39 12.97 -30.96
C PHE A 273 22.08 12.71 -32.30
N GLU A 274 23.20 11.99 -32.26
CA GLU A 274 24.06 11.73 -33.41
C GLU A 274 24.26 10.23 -33.61
N TYR A 275 24.13 9.79 -34.85
CA TYR A 275 24.41 8.43 -35.28
C TYR A 275 24.88 8.39 -36.73
N GLN A 276 26.03 7.78 -37.00
CA GLN A 276 26.65 7.76 -38.33
C GLN A 276 26.72 9.17 -38.95
N ASN A 277 25.97 9.42 -40.03
CA ASN A 277 25.87 10.71 -40.72
C ASN A 277 24.57 11.46 -40.40
N PHE A 278 23.77 10.94 -39.46
CA PHE A 278 22.51 11.53 -39.01
C PHE A 278 22.72 12.33 -37.72
N LYS A 279 22.08 13.49 -37.65
CA LYS A 279 22.08 14.38 -36.49
C LYS A 279 20.68 14.95 -36.33
N GLU A 280 20.10 14.78 -35.14
CA GLU A 280 18.82 15.35 -34.75
C GLU A 280 18.98 16.21 -33.50
N GLU A 281 18.21 17.29 -33.42
CA GLU A 281 18.26 18.23 -32.31
C GLU A 281 16.87 18.35 -31.67
N TYR A 282 16.83 18.21 -30.35
CA TYR A 282 15.66 18.30 -29.51
C TYR A 282 15.81 19.47 -28.56
N TYR A 283 14.78 20.30 -28.44
CA TYR A 283 14.76 21.42 -27.51
C TYR A 283 14.01 20.99 -26.25
N ILE A 284 14.71 21.05 -25.12
CA ILE A 284 14.22 20.65 -23.81
C ILE A 284 14.09 21.92 -22.97
N LYS A 285 12.87 22.23 -22.51
CA LYS A 285 12.64 23.33 -21.57
C LYS A 285 12.51 22.76 -20.16
N VAL A 286 13.43 23.16 -19.29
CA VAL A 286 13.40 22.83 -17.86
C VAL A 286 13.01 24.09 -17.10
N ASP A 287 11.81 24.09 -16.52
CA ASP A 287 11.34 25.20 -15.71
C ASP A 287 11.67 24.98 -14.23
N ASN A 288 11.71 26.08 -13.48
CA ASN A 288 11.69 25.99 -12.02
C ASN A 288 10.34 25.45 -11.56
N ILE A 289 10.35 24.82 -10.39
CA ILE A 289 9.12 24.53 -9.67
C ILE A 289 8.64 25.86 -9.08
N ASP A 290 7.79 26.59 -9.81
CA ASP A 290 7.28 27.90 -9.36
C ASP A 290 6.09 27.77 -8.40
N GLU A 291 5.45 26.61 -8.36
CA GLU A 291 4.27 26.34 -7.52
C GLU A 291 4.59 25.28 -6.47
N PHE A 292 4.06 25.47 -5.25
CA PHE A 292 4.21 24.47 -4.21
C PHE A 292 3.33 23.24 -4.48
N GLN A 293 3.91 22.06 -4.33
CA GLN A 293 3.19 20.79 -4.40
C GLN A 293 3.61 19.90 -3.24
N ILE A 294 2.68 19.12 -2.70
CA ILE A 294 2.97 18.11 -1.67
C ILE A 294 2.73 16.74 -2.30
N TYR A 295 3.81 15.97 -2.41
CA TYR A 295 3.78 14.61 -2.89
C TYR A 295 3.70 13.64 -1.73
N ASN A 296 3.10 12.49 -2.05
CA ASN A 296 2.98 11.36 -1.14
C ASN A 296 2.04 11.68 0.03
N LEU A 297 0.87 12.29 -0.25
CA LEU A 297 -0.30 12.42 0.63
C LEU A 297 -1.05 11.06 0.63
N MET A 298 -0.59 10.05 1.37
CA MET A 298 -1.46 8.90 1.66
C MET A 298 -2.67 9.41 2.45
N GLU A 299 -3.88 9.03 2.10
CA GLU A 299 -5.06 9.51 2.86
C GLU A 299 -5.05 8.96 4.30
N ASN A 300 -4.40 7.81 4.51
CA ASN A 300 -4.23 7.15 5.80
C ASN A 300 -2.74 6.97 6.12
N TYR A 301 -2.28 7.63 7.16
CA TYR A 301 -0.92 7.42 7.69
C TYR A 301 -0.93 6.61 8.96
N GLU A 302 0.12 5.81 9.14
CA GLU A 302 0.56 5.46 10.49
C GLU A 302 0.93 6.73 11.29
N LYS A 303 1.25 6.59 12.59
CA LYS A 303 1.67 7.73 13.40
C LYS A 303 2.81 8.55 12.79
N ASN A 304 3.67 7.96 11.96
CA ASN A 304 4.75 8.65 11.27
C ASN A 304 4.25 9.15 9.92
N VAL A 305 4.08 10.45 9.81
CA VAL A 305 3.61 11.12 8.61
C VAL A 305 4.82 11.70 7.89
N SER A 306 5.02 11.32 6.63
CA SER A 306 6.10 11.86 5.80
C SER A 306 5.58 12.33 4.44
N PHE A 307 6.08 13.48 3.97
CA PHE A 307 5.76 14.02 2.65
C PHE A 307 7.01 14.57 1.97
N LEU A 308 6.99 14.60 0.64
CA LEU A 308 7.93 15.41 -0.15
C LEU A 308 7.22 16.68 -0.58
N ILE A 309 7.72 17.83 -0.11
CA ILE A 309 7.24 19.14 -0.53
C ILE A 309 8.16 19.63 -1.64
N THR A 310 7.57 20.10 -2.73
CA THR A 310 8.29 20.82 -3.79
C THR A 310 7.77 22.24 -3.91
N GLY A 311 8.60 23.17 -4.36
CA GLY A 311 8.27 24.59 -4.53
C GLY A 311 9.47 25.37 -5.06
N PRO A 312 9.43 26.72 -5.04
CA PRO A 312 10.54 27.52 -5.54
C PRO A 312 11.85 27.23 -4.79
N ALA A 313 12.97 27.23 -5.51
CA ALA A 313 14.28 26.94 -4.94
C ALA A 313 14.64 27.91 -3.80
N LEU A 314 15.14 27.39 -2.68
CA LEU A 314 15.50 28.15 -1.49
C LEU A 314 14.36 29.01 -0.90
N ALA A 315 13.10 28.67 -1.20
CA ALA A 315 11.91 29.33 -0.66
C ALA A 315 11.73 29.03 0.83
N ASN A 316 11.50 30.06 1.63
CA ASN A 316 11.06 29.88 3.02
C ASN A 316 9.54 29.82 3.05
N PHE A 317 8.98 28.85 3.76
CA PHE A 317 7.54 28.67 3.88
C PHE A 317 7.15 28.19 5.27
N TYR A 318 5.87 28.32 5.61
CA TYR A 318 5.30 27.78 6.82
C TYR A 318 4.40 26.58 6.49
N LEU A 319 4.49 25.53 7.29
CA LEU A 319 3.63 24.36 7.18
C LEU A 319 2.80 24.24 8.44
N TYR A 320 1.48 24.31 8.32
CA TYR A 320 0.53 24.21 9.42
C TYR A 320 -0.22 22.88 9.35
N PHE A 321 -0.44 22.28 10.51
CA PHE A 321 -1.25 21.09 10.71
C PHE A 321 -2.32 21.41 11.76
N GLU A 322 -3.58 21.38 11.37
CA GLU A 322 -4.72 21.75 12.20
C GLU A 322 -5.61 20.54 12.47
N LYS A 323 -5.91 20.27 13.74
CA LYS A 323 -6.83 19.22 14.19
C LYS A 323 -7.72 19.78 15.31
N GLY A 324 -8.96 20.10 14.99
CA GLY A 324 -9.86 20.78 15.94
C GLY A 324 -9.27 22.12 16.42
N ASN A 325 -9.02 22.25 17.74
CA ASN A 325 -8.39 23.44 18.33
C ASN A 325 -6.85 23.32 18.44
N TYR A 326 -6.27 22.21 18.00
CA TYR A 326 -4.84 22.00 18.03
C TYR A 326 -4.21 22.44 16.70
N THR A 327 -3.14 23.23 16.78
CA THR A 327 -2.36 23.66 15.61
C THR A 327 -0.88 23.41 15.89
N LYS A 328 -0.24 22.64 15.02
CA LYS A 328 1.22 22.45 14.97
C LYS A 328 1.73 23.16 13.73
N PHE A 329 2.85 23.87 13.81
CA PHE A 329 3.41 24.53 12.63
C PHE A 329 4.94 24.49 12.60
N TYR A 330 5.48 24.63 11.39
CA TYR A 330 6.90 24.57 11.11
C TYR A 330 7.29 25.72 10.19
N TYR A 331 8.51 26.23 10.37
CA TYR A 331 9.14 27.16 9.45
C TYR A 331 10.25 26.42 8.71
N LEU A 332 10.04 26.23 7.42
CA LEU A 332 10.80 25.32 6.57
C LEU A 332 11.39 26.06 5.39
N LYS A 333 12.37 25.43 4.73
CA LYS A 333 13.01 26.00 3.55
C LYS A 333 13.30 24.90 2.54
N THR A 334 12.89 25.08 1.29
CA THR A 334 13.28 24.16 0.20
C THR A 334 14.79 24.23 -0.04
N ASP A 335 15.35 23.15 -0.60
CA ASP A 335 16.74 23.10 -1.02
C ASP A 335 16.98 23.89 -2.32
N SER A 336 18.18 23.81 -2.88
CA SER A 336 18.54 24.48 -4.14
C SER A 336 17.77 23.95 -5.36
N PHE A 337 17.09 22.82 -5.22
CA PHE A 337 16.29 22.18 -6.28
C PHE A 337 14.78 22.36 -6.03
N GLY A 338 14.40 23.06 -4.98
CA GLY A 338 12.99 23.27 -4.65
C GLY A 338 12.36 22.17 -3.81
N ASN A 339 13.13 21.21 -3.26
CA ASN A 339 12.60 20.09 -2.50
C ASN A 339 12.74 20.28 -0.98
N PHE A 340 11.82 19.70 -0.22
CA PHE A 340 11.91 19.56 1.23
C PHE A 340 11.23 18.25 1.68
N TYR A 341 11.98 17.38 2.35
CA TYR A 341 11.43 16.16 2.96
C TYR A 341 10.98 16.45 4.39
N PHE A 342 9.69 16.25 4.66
CA PHE A 342 9.10 16.43 5.98
C PHE A 342 8.76 15.08 6.60
N GLU A 343 9.06 14.91 7.89
CA GLU A 343 8.67 13.73 8.68
C GLU A 343 8.37 14.16 10.12
N ASP A 344 7.22 13.77 10.66
CA ASP A 344 6.91 13.94 12.09
C ASP A 344 5.85 12.92 12.56
N VAL A 345 5.67 12.83 13.88
CA VAL A 345 4.70 11.98 14.55
C VAL A 345 3.42 12.75 14.85
N PHE A 346 2.28 12.16 14.49
CA PHE A 346 0.95 12.72 14.72
C PHE A 346 0.08 11.78 15.55
N GLU A 347 -0.86 12.37 16.29
CA GLU A 347 -1.90 11.61 17.00
C GLU A 347 -3.04 11.25 16.05
N GLU A 348 -3.67 10.10 16.26
CA GLU A 348 -4.81 9.61 15.46
C GLU A 348 -5.90 10.65 15.23
N GLY A 349 -6.30 10.88 13.98
CA GLY A 349 -7.38 11.78 13.60
C GLY A 349 -7.16 12.50 12.27
N GLU A 350 -8.15 13.28 11.85
CA GLU A 350 -8.10 14.09 10.63
C GLU A 350 -7.34 15.40 10.87
N TYR A 351 -6.40 15.71 9.97
CA TYR A 351 -5.63 16.95 9.96
C TYR A 351 -5.89 17.72 8.68
N ASN A 352 -6.08 19.03 8.80
CA ASN A 352 -5.96 19.95 7.68
C ASN A 352 -4.50 20.45 7.62
N ILE A 353 -3.85 20.25 6.48
CA ILE A 353 -2.52 20.79 6.19
C ILE A 353 -2.65 22.07 5.38
N LYS A 354 -1.88 23.10 5.74
CA LYS A 354 -1.76 24.35 4.97
C LYS A 354 -0.30 24.70 4.78
N LEU A 355 0.07 25.01 3.54
CA LEU A 355 1.36 25.59 3.20
C LEU A 355 1.17 27.08 2.94
N VAL A 356 1.87 27.91 3.70
CA VAL A 356 1.84 29.37 3.57
C VAL A 356 3.18 29.87 3.07
N TYR A 357 3.16 30.60 1.96
CA TYR A 357 4.32 31.20 1.31
C TYR A 357 4.01 32.67 0.99
N GLU A 358 4.93 33.58 1.32
CA GLU A 358 4.74 35.04 1.15
C GLU A 358 3.41 35.57 1.70
N ASP A 359 3.03 35.09 2.90
CA ASP A 359 1.78 35.43 3.60
C ASP A 359 0.48 34.97 2.90
N GLU A 360 0.57 34.14 1.85
CA GLU A 360 -0.57 33.54 1.16
C GLU A 360 -0.63 32.01 1.36
N ILE A 361 -1.84 31.45 1.50
CA ILE A 361 -2.04 30.00 1.52
C ILE A 361 -1.94 29.51 0.07
N VAL A 362 -0.82 28.88 -0.26
CA VAL A 362 -0.55 28.38 -1.63
C VAL A 362 -1.01 26.93 -1.82
N LEU A 363 -1.17 26.18 -0.73
CA LEU A 363 -1.70 24.81 -0.76
C LEU A 363 -2.47 24.50 0.52
N SER A 364 -3.60 23.80 0.38
CA SER A 364 -4.34 23.21 1.50
C SER A 364 -4.86 21.84 1.13
N SER A 365 -4.74 20.88 2.05
CA SER A 365 -5.28 19.53 1.90
C SER A 365 -5.73 18.97 3.25
N ASN A 366 -6.37 17.81 3.25
CA ASN A 366 -6.64 17.04 4.46
C ASN A 366 -5.94 15.67 4.36
N PHE A 367 -5.57 15.11 5.50
CA PHE A 367 -5.15 13.71 5.60
C PHE A 367 -5.60 13.14 6.95
N PHE A 368 -5.76 11.82 7.02
CA PHE A 368 -6.12 11.11 8.24
C PHE A 368 -4.90 10.33 8.77
N VAL A 369 -4.67 10.44 10.07
CA VAL A 369 -3.67 9.62 10.76
C VAL A 369 -4.42 8.51 11.47
N LYS A 370 -4.16 7.27 11.07
CA LYS A 370 -4.68 6.05 11.70
C LYS A 370 -3.60 5.47 12.61
N ASP A 371 -3.95 5.22 13.86
CA ASP A 371 -3.06 4.49 14.75
C ASP A 371 -3.28 3.00 14.53
N GLU A 372 -2.50 2.35 13.66
CA GLU A 372 -2.72 0.92 13.33
C GLU A 372 -2.54 -0.03 14.54
N ASN A 373 -1.99 0.44 15.66
CA ASN A 373 -1.90 -0.35 16.90
C ASN A 373 -3.20 -0.27 17.76
N THR A 374 -4.37 -0.14 17.14
CA THR A 374 -5.63 -0.02 17.87
C THR A 374 -6.10 -1.37 18.37
N GLY A 375 -5.68 -1.73 19.58
CA GLY A 375 -6.51 -2.61 20.37
C GLY A 375 -7.95 -2.08 20.43
N LYS A 376 -8.97 -2.95 20.32
CA LYS A 376 -10.39 -2.54 20.44
C LYS A 376 -10.62 -1.67 21.68
N TYR A 377 -9.88 -1.95 22.75
CA TYR A 377 -9.80 -1.10 23.93
C TYR A 377 -8.38 -0.58 24.14
N LYS A 378 -8.24 0.74 24.27
CA LYS A 378 -6.98 1.42 24.65
C LYS A 378 -7.07 1.87 26.11
N ILE A 379 -6.22 1.34 26.97
CA ILE A 379 -6.05 1.79 28.37
C ILE A 379 -4.73 2.54 28.44
N ILE A 380 -4.78 3.85 28.20
CA ILE A 380 -3.60 4.72 28.13
C ILE A 380 -3.68 5.78 29.24
N GLY A 381 -2.62 5.90 30.03
CA GLY A 381 -2.52 6.90 31.11
C GLY A 381 -1.92 6.32 32.39
N ASN A 382 -2.07 7.02 33.50
CA ASN A 382 -1.54 6.59 34.79
C ASN A 382 -2.65 6.47 35.84
N ASP A 383 -2.47 5.60 36.83
CA ASP A 383 -3.37 5.42 37.98
C ASP A 383 -4.80 5.02 37.56
N ILE A 384 -4.90 4.12 36.59
CA ILE A 384 -6.16 3.67 36.01
C ILE A 384 -6.57 2.33 36.63
N PHE A 385 -7.82 2.24 37.06
CA PHE A 385 -8.46 0.96 37.40
C PHE A 385 -9.60 0.71 36.41
N TYR A 386 -9.53 -0.40 35.68
CA TYR A 386 -10.49 -0.74 34.65
C TYR A 386 -11.03 -2.16 34.85
N GLU A 387 -12.35 -2.30 34.78
CA GLU A 387 -13.04 -3.59 34.91
C GLU A 387 -13.78 -3.90 33.61
N LEU A 388 -13.59 -5.11 33.07
CA LEU A 388 -14.44 -5.57 31.97
C LEU A 388 -15.82 -5.94 32.49
N ASN A 389 -16.84 -5.60 31.70
CA ASN A 389 -18.23 -5.98 31.93
C ASN A 389 -18.79 -6.84 30.80
N GLU A 390 -17.99 -7.10 29.77
CA GLU A 390 -18.31 -7.93 28.62
C GLU A 390 -17.03 -8.50 27.99
N ASP A 391 -17.20 -9.48 27.10
CA ASP A 391 -16.10 -10.07 26.35
C ASP A 391 -15.60 -9.12 25.25
N VAL A 392 -14.30 -9.16 24.99
CA VAL A 392 -13.61 -8.32 24.00
C VAL A 392 -13.16 -9.18 22.81
N PHE A 393 -13.51 -8.75 21.60
CA PHE A 393 -13.14 -9.37 20.33
C PHE A 393 -12.62 -8.31 19.37
N SER A 394 -11.46 -8.54 18.77
CA SER A 394 -10.81 -7.65 17.81
C SER A 394 -10.17 -8.45 16.67
N ASP A 395 -10.12 -7.84 15.49
CA ASP A 395 -9.46 -8.41 14.30
C ASP A 395 -7.94 -8.16 14.29
N ASP A 396 -7.42 -7.50 15.32
CA ASP A 396 -5.99 -7.30 15.57
C ASP A 396 -5.70 -7.43 17.08
N VAL A 397 -5.47 -6.33 17.81
CA VAL A 397 -5.24 -6.37 19.26
C VAL A 397 -6.56 -6.32 20.01
N GLY A 398 -6.75 -7.16 21.03
CA GLY A 398 -7.94 -7.08 21.89
C GLY A 398 -7.91 -5.83 22.78
N ILE A 399 -6.90 -5.75 23.64
CA ILE A 399 -6.70 -4.63 24.58
C ILE A 399 -5.24 -4.16 24.52
N TYR A 400 -5.04 -2.88 24.27
CA TYR A 400 -3.72 -2.23 24.31
C TYR A 400 -3.56 -1.41 25.59
N ILE A 401 -2.49 -1.63 26.35
CA ILE A 401 -2.21 -0.98 27.63
C ILE A 401 -0.87 -0.25 27.56
N LYS A 402 -0.89 1.05 27.91
CA LYS A 402 0.32 1.88 27.98
C LYS A 402 0.26 2.91 29.12
N GLY A 403 1.18 2.80 30.08
CA GLY A 403 1.37 3.80 31.13
C GLY A 403 1.82 3.21 32.47
N LYS A 404 1.36 3.79 33.59
CA LYS A 404 1.81 3.40 34.94
C LYS A 404 0.68 3.17 35.93
N ASN A 405 0.86 2.25 36.86
CA ASN A 405 -0.12 1.99 37.94
C ASN A 405 -1.50 1.65 37.37
N ILE A 406 -1.55 0.76 36.38
CA ILE A 406 -2.79 0.36 35.72
C ILE A 406 -3.21 -1.00 36.25
N THR A 407 -4.47 -1.13 36.67
CA THR A 407 -5.10 -2.40 36.98
C THR A 407 -6.19 -2.69 35.96
N LEU A 408 -6.09 -3.83 35.27
CA LEU A 408 -7.15 -4.41 34.45
C LEU A 408 -7.70 -5.66 35.16
N ASP A 409 -8.96 -5.62 35.57
CA ASP A 409 -9.69 -6.80 36.07
C ASP A 409 -10.73 -7.23 35.06
N CYS A 410 -10.49 -8.37 34.39
CA CYS A 410 -11.42 -8.88 33.39
C CYS A 410 -12.66 -9.54 34.01
N LYS A 411 -12.72 -9.76 35.34
CA LYS A 411 -13.85 -10.42 36.01
C LYS A 411 -14.31 -11.76 35.39
N GLY A 412 -13.38 -12.48 34.77
CA GLY A 412 -13.64 -13.75 34.08
C GLY A 412 -14.09 -13.61 32.62
N HIS A 413 -14.20 -12.39 32.08
CA HIS A 413 -14.53 -12.15 30.68
C HIS A 413 -13.40 -12.59 29.73
N SER A 414 -13.82 -12.98 28.51
CA SER A 414 -12.93 -13.38 27.44
C SER A 414 -12.32 -12.17 26.73
N VAL A 415 -11.04 -12.24 26.38
CA VAL A 415 -10.38 -11.28 25.49
C VAL A 415 -9.77 -12.05 24.32
N LYS A 416 -10.07 -11.62 23.08
CA LYS A 416 -9.55 -12.18 21.83
C LYS A 416 -9.05 -11.07 20.92
N GLY A 417 -7.86 -11.28 20.37
CA GLY A 417 -7.32 -10.57 19.21
C GLY A 417 -6.82 -11.57 18.16
N VAL A 418 -6.64 -11.17 16.91
CA VAL A 418 -5.99 -12.02 15.89
C VAL A 418 -4.51 -12.18 16.23
N ASP A 419 -3.82 -11.06 16.43
CA ASP A 419 -2.40 -11.04 16.78
C ASP A 419 -2.21 -11.18 18.29
N TYR A 420 -2.73 -10.20 19.05
CA TYR A 420 -2.55 -10.13 20.51
C TYR A 420 -3.89 -9.98 21.22
N ALA A 421 -4.21 -10.83 22.18
CA ALA A 421 -5.42 -10.57 22.99
C ALA A 421 -5.20 -9.36 23.92
N ILE A 422 -4.07 -9.31 24.60
CA ILE A 422 -3.65 -8.16 25.41
C ILE A 422 -2.20 -7.79 25.08
N PHE A 423 -1.96 -6.52 24.79
CA PHE A 423 -0.62 -5.98 24.57
C PHE A 423 -0.28 -4.90 25.59
N VAL A 424 0.66 -5.19 26.48
CA VAL A 424 1.26 -4.23 27.41
C VAL A 424 2.59 -3.74 26.85
N ASP A 425 2.68 -2.46 26.50
CA ASP A 425 3.88 -1.86 25.90
C ASP A 425 4.46 -0.73 26.77
N ASN A 426 5.77 -0.78 27.00
CA ASN A 426 6.54 0.27 27.66
C ASN A 426 5.86 0.84 28.92
N SER A 427 5.48 -0.04 29.85
CA SER A 427 4.63 0.26 31.00
C SER A 427 5.23 -0.18 32.33
N GLU A 428 4.77 0.41 33.44
CA GLU A 428 5.31 0.15 34.78
C GLU A 428 4.20 -0.08 35.82
N ASN A 429 4.38 -1.04 36.73
CA ASN A 429 3.43 -1.34 37.79
C ASN A 429 2.02 -1.65 37.24
N ILE A 430 1.94 -2.70 36.43
CA ILE A 430 0.72 -3.13 35.77
C ILE A 430 0.18 -4.37 36.46
N GLU A 431 -1.10 -4.39 36.74
CA GLU A 431 -1.77 -5.51 37.36
C GLU A 431 -2.90 -6.02 36.47
N LEU A 432 -2.82 -7.28 36.05
CA LEU A 432 -3.81 -7.93 35.21
C LEU A 432 -4.47 -9.07 36.00
N ARG A 433 -5.80 -9.08 36.09
CA ARG A 433 -6.55 -10.02 36.92
C ARG A 433 -7.68 -10.72 36.17
N ASN A 434 -7.85 -12.00 36.46
CA ASN A 434 -9.06 -12.79 36.14
C ASN A 434 -9.46 -12.76 34.66
N CYS A 435 -8.50 -12.73 33.72
CA CYS A 435 -8.80 -12.72 32.29
C CYS A 435 -8.84 -14.14 31.72
N VAL A 436 -9.77 -14.38 30.80
CA VAL A 436 -9.79 -15.57 29.95
C VAL A 436 -9.30 -15.15 28.56
N ILE A 437 -8.22 -15.74 28.08
CA ILE A 437 -7.57 -15.37 26.81
C ILE A 437 -7.49 -16.59 25.90
N GLU A 438 -8.19 -16.53 24.76
CA GLU A 438 -8.26 -17.66 23.84
C GLU A 438 -8.40 -17.28 22.36
N ASN A 439 -7.82 -18.12 21.49
CA ASN A 439 -7.86 -18.02 20.03
C ASN A 439 -7.16 -16.77 19.47
N SER A 440 -6.01 -16.41 20.05
CA SER A 440 -5.08 -15.42 19.51
C SER A 440 -3.77 -16.07 19.09
N ASP A 441 -2.99 -15.46 18.19
CA ASP A 441 -1.62 -15.91 17.95
C ASP A 441 -0.81 -15.84 19.26
N THR A 442 -0.86 -14.70 19.95
CA THR A 442 -0.31 -14.55 21.30
C THR A 442 -1.36 -14.02 22.27
N GLY A 443 -1.60 -14.74 23.37
CA GLY A 443 -2.60 -14.35 24.35
C GLY A 443 -2.27 -13.03 25.04
N LEU A 444 -1.12 -12.95 25.72
CA LEU A 444 -0.64 -11.73 26.36
C LEU A 444 0.82 -11.48 25.98
N ILE A 445 1.10 -10.32 25.40
CA ILE A 445 2.45 -9.84 25.17
C ILE A 445 2.79 -8.67 26.11
N ILE A 446 3.90 -8.80 26.82
CA ILE A 446 4.47 -7.78 27.70
C ILE A 446 5.81 -7.35 27.09
N ASN A 447 5.88 -6.13 26.59
CA ASN A 447 7.06 -5.61 25.91
C ASN A 447 7.65 -4.44 26.69
N ARG A 448 8.97 -4.48 26.95
CA ARG A 448 9.73 -3.38 27.57
C ARG A 448 9.08 -2.81 28.83
N SER A 449 8.48 -3.67 29.65
CA SER A 449 7.66 -3.27 30.80
C SER A 449 8.21 -3.83 32.12
N GLU A 450 7.84 -3.20 33.22
CA GLU A 450 8.43 -3.48 34.53
C GLU A 450 7.35 -3.61 35.62
N PHE A 451 7.57 -4.51 36.57
CA PHE A 451 6.64 -4.75 37.69
C PHE A 451 5.22 -5.11 37.21
N VAL A 452 5.14 -6.04 36.25
CA VAL A 452 3.84 -6.53 35.75
C VAL A 452 3.44 -7.78 36.53
N SER A 453 2.25 -7.76 37.13
CA SER A 453 1.68 -8.88 37.87
C SER A 453 0.44 -9.42 37.17
N ILE A 454 0.42 -10.74 36.95
CA ILE A 454 -0.66 -11.49 36.31
C ILE A 454 -1.25 -12.44 37.34
N PHE A 455 -2.56 -12.31 37.61
CA PHE A 455 -3.27 -13.08 38.64
C PHE A 455 -4.51 -13.77 38.07
N GLY A 456 -4.65 -15.08 38.31
CA GLY A 456 -5.88 -15.80 37.98
C GLY A 456 -6.18 -15.83 36.48
N PHE A 457 -5.15 -15.79 35.63
CA PHE A 457 -5.34 -15.85 34.18
C PHE A 457 -5.63 -17.26 33.72
N VAL A 458 -6.51 -17.39 32.73
CA VAL A 458 -6.67 -18.61 31.93
C VAL A 458 -6.29 -18.25 30.51
N SER A 459 -5.19 -18.79 30.00
CA SER A 459 -4.75 -18.60 28.62
C SER A 459 -4.64 -19.95 27.92
N ASN A 460 -5.58 -20.22 27.01
CA ASN A 460 -5.69 -21.50 26.31
C ASN A 460 -6.04 -21.30 24.83
N LYS A 461 -5.71 -22.30 24.00
CA LYS A 461 -5.96 -22.30 22.55
C LYS A 461 -5.39 -21.08 21.80
N ASN A 462 -4.31 -20.50 22.33
CA ASN A 462 -3.50 -19.54 21.60
C ASN A 462 -2.31 -20.27 20.98
N SER A 463 -1.68 -19.71 19.96
CA SER A 463 -0.39 -20.24 19.51
C SER A 463 0.65 -20.07 20.63
N ASN A 464 0.65 -18.93 21.31
CA ASN A 464 1.44 -18.65 22.51
C ASN A 464 0.55 -18.09 23.63
N GLY A 465 0.75 -18.51 24.88
CA GLY A 465 0.00 -18.03 26.03
C GLY A 465 0.46 -16.63 26.46
N VAL A 466 1.51 -16.56 27.28
CA VAL A 466 2.09 -15.30 27.75
C VAL A 466 3.53 -15.18 27.27
N ILE A 467 3.89 -14.05 26.66
CA ILE A 467 5.26 -13.72 26.26
C ILE A 467 5.68 -12.41 26.93
N ALA A 468 6.77 -12.41 27.71
CA ALA A 468 7.40 -11.16 28.16
C ALA A 468 8.77 -10.97 27.48
N LYS A 469 8.93 -9.85 26.77
CA LYS A 469 10.13 -9.46 26.03
C LYS A 469 10.78 -8.23 26.67
N TYR A 470 12.10 -8.27 26.88
CA TYR A 470 12.89 -7.12 27.34
C TYR A 470 12.34 -6.45 28.61
N SER A 471 11.82 -7.25 29.54
CA SER A 471 11.01 -6.78 30.66
C SER A 471 11.66 -7.16 32.01
N LYS A 472 11.19 -6.62 33.13
CA LYS A 472 11.73 -7.00 34.45
C LYS A 472 10.67 -7.07 35.55
N ASN A 473 10.93 -7.89 36.57
CA ASN A 473 10.08 -8.05 37.74
C ASN A 473 8.65 -8.52 37.37
N ILE A 474 8.56 -9.55 36.53
CA ILE A 474 7.27 -10.11 36.07
C ILE A 474 6.81 -11.19 37.03
N LYS A 475 5.58 -11.09 37.52
CA LYS A 475 5.00 -12.05 38.45
C LYS A 475 3.76 -12.71 37.86
N VAL A 476 3.74 -14.04 37.84
CA VAL A 476 2.59 -14.84 37.38
C VAL A 476 2.11 -15.71 38.54
N VAL A 477 0.84 -15.57 38.94
CA VAL A 477 0.29 -16.24 40.12
C VAL A 477 -1.06 -16.88 39.82
N ASP A 478 -1.26 -18.09 40.33
CA ASP A 478 -2.53 -18.84 40.29
C ASP A 478 -3.16 -18.87 38.89
N SER A 479 -2.33 -19.02 37.84
CA SER A 479 -2.75 -18.93 36.44
C SER A 479 -2.65 -20.28 35.72
N ASP A 480 -3.56 -20.56 34.78
CA ASP A 480 -3.51 -21.72 33.88
C ASP A 480 -3.15 -21.28 32.46
N LEU A 481 -1.93 -21.60 32.04
CA LEU A 481 -1.33 -21.31 30.74
C LEU A 481 -1.01 -22.61 29.97
N SER A 482 -1.68 -23.71 30.29
CA SER A 482 -1.23 -25.06 29.89
C SER A 482 -1.75 -25.59 28.55
N GLU A 483 -2.72 -24.91 27.95
CA GLU A 483 -3.42 -25.40 26.76
C GLU A 483 -3.15 -24.55 25.51
N ASN A 484 -1.95 -23.97 25.40
CA ASN A 484 -1.49 -23.24 24.20
C ASN A 484 -0.75 -24.17 23.24
N GLU A 485 -0.61 -23.81 21.96
CA GLU A 485 0.01 -24.65 20.94
C GLU A 485 1.52 -24.81 21.18
N PHE A 486 2.23 -23.68 21.29
CA PHE A 486 3.67 -23.61 21.49
C PHE A 486 4.02 -23.37 22.97
N TYR A 487 4.09 -22.12 23.41
CA TYR A 487 4.49 -21.81 24.79
C TYR A 487 3.27 -21.44 25.63
N GLY A 488 3.17 -21.95 26.85
CA GLY A 488 2.28 -21.38 27.85
C GLY A 488 2.81 -20.07 28.42
N LEU A 489 4.12 -20.03 28.66
CA LEU A 489 4.84 -18.86 29.16
C LEU A 489 6.25 -18.84 28.54
N LEU A 490 6.64 -17.68 28.02
CA LEU A 490 7.97 -17.45 27.47
C LEU A 490 8.55 -16.13 27.99
N PHE A 491 9.76 -16.19 28.53
CA PHE A 491 10.55 -15.03 28.94
C PHE A 491 11.72 -14.84 27.98
N PHE A 492 11.73 -13.73 27.24
CA PHE A 492 12.77 -13.41 26.27
C PHE A 492 13.52 -12.15 26.70
N SER A 493 14.77 -12.33 27.16
CA SER A 493 15.57 -11.24 27.73
C SER A 493 14.85 -10.51 28.87
N THR A 494 14.27 -11.28 29.80
CA THR A 494 13.48 -10.78 30.93
C THR A 494 14.16 -11.16 32.25
N GLU A 495 14.17 -10.25 33.22
CA GLU A 495 14.87 -10.40 34.50
C GLU A 495 13.92 -10.48 35.71
N ASN A 496 14.35 -11.18 36.77
CA ASN A 496 13.66 -11.25 38.07
C ASN A 496 12.18 -11.66 37.98
N THR A 497 11.91 -12.80 37.34
CA THR A 497 10.54 -13.27 37.13
C THR A 497 10.14 -14.36 38.13
N ASP A 498 8.95 -14.25 38.70
CA ASP A 498 8.38 -15.24 39.61
C ASP A 498 7.14 -15.89 38.99
N VAL A 499 7.07 -17.22 39.07
CA VAL A 499 5.89 -17.99 38.67
C VAL A 499 5.46 -18.86 39.85
N LEU A 500 4.30 -18.56 40.42
CA LEU A 500 3.82 -19.16 41.66
C LEU A 500 2.48 -19.84 41.41
N ASN A 501 2.32 -21.08 41.89
CA ASN A 501 1.06 -21.85 41.85
C ASN A 501 0.37 -21.89 40.48
N SER A 502 1.15 -21.80 39.39
CA SER A 502 0.61 -21.71 38.04
C SER A 502 0.86 -22.99 37.26
N LYS A 503 -0.10 -23.37 36.41
CA LYS A 503 -0.01 -24.52 35.52
C LYS A 503 0.46 -24.00 34.14
N VAL A 504 1.65 -24.38 33.71
CA VAL A 504 2.28 -23.80 32.51
C VAL A 504 2.68 -24.91 31.55
N LYS A 505 2.37 -24.75 30.26
CA LYS A 505 2.95 -25.57 29.19
C LYS A 505 4.31 -25.02 28.80
N THR A 506 5.33 -25.86 28.81
CA THR A 506 6.67 -25.49 28.35
C THR A 506 7.08 -26.41 27.22
N ASN A 507 7.38 -25.87 26.04
CA ASN A 507 7.91 -26.66 24.90
C ASN A 507 9.44 -26.66 24.82
N ILE A 508 10.13 -26.04 25.79
CA ILE A 508 11.58 -26.09 25.90
C ILE A 508 11.94 -27.03 27.05
N ASN A 509 12.66 -28.09 26.72
CA ASN A 509 13.27 -29.01 27.66
C ASN A 509 14.34 -28.24 28.45
N PHE A 510 14.08 -27.82 29.70
CA PHE A 510 15.10 -27.16 30.52
C PHE A 510 15.03 -27.49 32.01
N GLU A 511 16.22 -27.81 32.49
CA GLU A 511 16.73 -27.84 33.86
C GLU A 511 16.50 -26.53 34.68
N ILE A 512 15.50 -25.71 34.35
CA ILE A 512 15.06 -24.50 35.09
C ILE A 512 14.22 -24.85 36.34
N ILE A 513 14.15 -26.13 36.73
CA ILE A 513 13.47 -26.56 37.97
C ILE A 513 14.39 -26.46 39.21
N GLU A 514 15.71 -26.35 39.07
CA GLU A 514 16.60 -26.30 40.25
C GLU A 514 16.62 -24.95 41.00
N LYS A 515 16.00 -23.89 40.49
CA LYS A 515 15.86 -22.60 41.20
C LYS A 515 14.48 -22.34 41.82
N ILE A 516 13.51 -23.24 41.64
CA ILE A 516 12.16 -23.13 42.24
C ILE A 516 12.06 -23.97 43.54
N LYS A 517 13.15 -24.62 43.98
CA LYS A 517 13.18 -25.50 45.17
C LYS A 517 14.02 -25.03 46.36
N ASN A 518 14.53 -23.80 46.39
CA ASN A 518 15.18 -23.25 47.58
C ASN A 518 14.57 -21.91 48.01
#